data_AF-A0A8S3Q6W4-F1
#
_entry.id   AF-A0A8S3Q6W4-F1
#
_cell.length_a   1.000
_cell.length_b   1.000
_cell.length_c   1.000
_cell.angle_alpha   90.00
_cell.angle_beta   90.00
_cell.angle_gamma   90.00
#
_symmetry.space_group_name_H-M   'P 1'
#
loop_
_entity.id
_entity.type
_entity.pdbx_description
1 polymer ?
#
loop_
_entity_poly.entity_id
_entity_poly.type
_entity_poly.pdbx_seq_one_letter_code
_entity_poly.pdbx_strand_id
1 'polypeptide(L)'
;MKRWRLDIHGTLPADLRRRGVFDDINNDVRVLPGVYHMRDDALLLYDAIKTYVEKYVELYFPNDDLITTDTEIQDWGRELVRQREDGGLGILRPVRMGTILEMIAQRDTLPKLMYITKVLSQKTTKSLGDFEKQLIVDPLAVKIVEEFRQTLLDIGHQIDERNHTRTHPYEWLHPMAIPNAISI
;
A
#
# COMPACT_ATOMS: atom_id res chain seq x y z
N MET A 1 -1.19 -2.92 -25.62
CA MET A 1 -1.29 -3.00 -24.15
C MET A 1 -0.47 -1.87 -23.55
N LYS A 2 -0.97 -1.16 -22.53
CA LYS A 2 -0.17 -0.14 -21.84
C LYS A 2 0.84 -0.84 -20.91
N ARG A 3 2.12 -0.47 -21.02
CA ARG A 3 3.22 -1.01 -20.20
C ARG A 3 3.12 -0.44 -18.79
N TRP A 4 3.04 -1.31 -17.78
CA TRP A 4 3.11 -0.92 -16.37
C TRP A 4 4.50 -0.37 -16.05
N ARG A 5 4.58 0.57 -15.10
CA ARG A 5 5.80 1.32 -14.73
C ARG A 5 5.79 1.56 -13.22
N LEU A 6 6.83 1.15 -12.50
CA LEU A 6 6.93 1.26 -11.04
C LEU A 6 6.87 2.72 -10.56
N ASP A 7 7.57 3.61 -11.24
CA ASP A 7 7.66 5.03 -10.89
C ASP A 7 6.34 5.80 -11.04
N ILE A 8 5.41 5.27 -11.85
CA ILE A 8 4.10 5.90 -12.13
C ILE A 8 2.94 5.13 -11.49
N HIS A 9 2.91 3.81 -11.63
CA HIS A 9 1.79 2.97 -11.20
C HIS A 9 2.07 2.29 -9.85
N GLY A 10 3.32 2.23 -9.42
CA GLY A 10 3.73 1.67 -8.14
C GLY A 10 3.81 2.70 -7.02
N THR A 11 3.70 4.00 -7.34
CA THR A 11 3.67 5.08 -6.35
C THR A 11 2.29 5.74 -6.34
N LEU A 12 1.69 5.84 -5.14
CA LEU A 12 0.34 6.36 -5.00
C LEU A 12 0.20 7.81 -5.52
N PRO A 13 1.10 8.76 -5.19
CA PRO A 13 0.97 10.13 -5.67
C PRO A 13 1.02 10.24 -7.20
N ALA A 14 1.95 9.52 -7.86
CA ALA A 14 2.08 9.60 -9.32
C ALA A 14 0.89 8.98 -10.05
N ASP A 15 0.33 7.87 -9.54
CA ASP A 15 -0.87 7.25 -10.13
C ASP A 15 -2.08 8.19 -10.01
N LEU A 16 -2.26 8.82 -8.84
CA LEU A 16 -3.35 9.77 -8.61
C LEU A 16 -3.25 11.00 -9.52
N ARG A 17 -2.05 11.57 -9.70
CA ARG A 17 -1.82 12.69 -10.66
C ARG A 17 -2.15 12.27 -12.08
N ARG A 18 -1.66 11.11 -12.51
CA ARG A 18 -1.90 10.59 -13.85
C ARG A 18 -3.39 10.38 -14.14
N ARG A 19 -4.16 9.98 -13.12
CA ARG A 19 -5.62 9.82 -13.23
C ARG A 19 -6.38 11.15 -13.15
N GLY A 20 -5.69 12.26 -12.89
CA GLY A 20 -6.28 13.59 -12.77
C GLY A 20 -7.11 13.79 -11.50
N VAL A 21 -6.80 13.03 -10.43
CA VAL A 21 -7.55 13.04 -9.16
C VAL A 21 -6.73 13.55 -7.96
N PHE A 22 -5.54 14.10 -8.23
CA PHE A 22 -4.64 14.72 -7.25
C PHE A 22 -3.77 15.77 -7.96
N ASP A 23 -3.66 16.97 -7.38
CA ASP A 23 -2.82 18.07 -7.87
C ASP A 23 -1.95 18.58 -6.72
N ASP A 24 -0.63 18.50 -6.90
CA ASP A 24 0.39 18.85 -5.93
C ASP A 24 0.71 20.35 -5.89
N ILE A 25 0.28 21.12 -6.90
CA ILE A 25 0.66 22.53 -7.05
C ILE A 25 0.04 23.40 -5.93
N ASN A 26 -1.13 23.03 -5.41
CA ASN A 26 -1.82 23.79 -4.37
C ASN A 26 -2.02 23.00 -3.06
N ASN A 27 -1.50 21.77 -2.98
CA ASN A 27 -1.88 20.78 -1.95
C ASN A 27 -3.41 20.70 -1.77
N ASP A 28 -4.14 20.95 -2.86
CA ASP A 28 -5.55 21.29 -2.79
C ASP A 28 -6.38 20.11 -3.28
N VAL A 29 -7.21 19.62 -2.38
CA VAL A 29 -8.22 18.58 -2.54
C VAL A 29 -9.39 19.10 -3.41
N ARG A 30 -9.13 20.01 -4.36
CA ARG A 30 -10.13 20.63 -5.24
C ARG A 30 -10.79 19.63 -6.18
N VAL A 31 -10.09 18.57 -6.53
CA VAL A 31 -10.66 17.49 -7.34
C VAL A 31 -11.36 16.52 -6.40
N LEU A 32 -12.69 16.39 -6.50
CA LEU A 32 -13.50 15.49 -5.65
C LEU A 32 -13.34 15.74 -4.13
N PRO A 33 -13.57 16.98 -3.64
CA PRO A 33 -13.45 17.31 -2.23
C PRO A 33 -14.50 16.56 -1.40
N GLY A 34 -14.10 16.04 -0.25
CA GLY A 34 -15.02 15.44 0.73
C GLY A 34 -15.72 14.16 0.26
N VAL A 35 -15.38 13.62 -0.92
CA VAL A 35 -15.97 12.38 -1.45
C VAL A 35 -14.93 11.31 -1.76
N TYR A 36 -13.66 11.68 -1.95
CA TYR A 36 -12.61 10.72 -2.30
C TYR A 36 -11.78 10.28 -1.08
N HIS A 37 -12.45 9.70 -0.09
CA HIS A 37 -11.86 9.30 1.20
C HIS A 37 -10.65 8.37 1.05
N MET A 38 -10.68 7.45 0.08
CA MET A 38 -9.55 6.56 -0.20
C MET A 38 -8.27 7.35 -0.46
N ARG A 39 -8.29 8.40 -1.29
CA ARG A 39 -7.11 9.23 -1.55
C ARG A 39 -6.64 9.91 -0.27
N ASP A 40 -7.56 10.57 0.42
CA ASP A 40 -7.24 11.45 1.54
C ASP A 40 -6.66 10.68 2.74
N ASP A 41 -7.12 9.44 2.95
CA ASP A 41 -6.62 8.56 4.01
C ASP A 41 -5.38 7.78 3.54
N ALA A 42 -5.29 7.38 2.27
CA ALA A 42 -4.13 6.67 1.73
C ALA A 42 -2.88 7.55 1.62
N LEU A 43 -3.03 8.85 1.33
CA LEU A 43 -1.89 9.78 1.29
C LEU A 43 -1.23 9.93 2.67
N LEU A 44 -2.02 9.99 3.74
CA LEU A 44 -1.49 10.02 5.12
C LEU A 44 -0.62 8.78 5.40
N LEU A 45 -1.15 7.60 5.06
CA LEU A 45 -0.44 6.33 5.24
C LEU A 45 0.81 6.24 4.36
N TYR A 46 0.70 6.68 3.11
CA TYR A 46 1.82 6.68 2.17
C TYR A 46 2.98 7.53 2.71
N ASP A 47 2.69 8.74 3.17
CA ASP A 47 3.70 9.65 3.73
C ASP A 47 4.32 9.09 5.02
N ALA A 48 3.50 8.48 5.89
CA ALA A 48 3.98 7.83 7.11
C ALA A 48 4.91 6.64 6.81
N ILE A 49 4.52 5.75 5.89
CA ILE A 49 5.33 4.59 5.49
C ILE A 49 6.61 5.05 4.79
N LYS A 50 6.52 6.03 3.88
CA LYS A 50 7.67 6.60 3.19
C LYS A 50 8.67 7.18 4.20
N THR A 51 8.21 7.99 5.14
CA THR A 51 9.06 8.59 6.17
C THR A 51 9.71 7.54 7.06
N TYR A 52 8.96 6.51 7.47
CA TYR A 52 9.51 5.39 8.24
C TYR A 52 10.62 4.66 7.49
N VAL A 53 10.37 4.30 6.22
CA VAL A 53 11.35 3.63 5.36
C VAL A 53 12.58 4.50 5.13
N GLU A 54 12.41 5.80 4.85
CA GLU A 54 13.52 6.73 4.66
C GLU A 54 14.40 6.82 5.89
N LYS A 55 13.82 7.05 7.08
CA LYS A 55 14.58 7.06 8.34
C LYS A 55 15.34 5.75 8.58
N TYR A 56 14.70 4.62 8.29
CA TYR A 56 15.30 3.31 8.47
C TYR A 56 16.46 3.07 7.49
N VAL A 57 16.31 3.48 6.23
CA VAL A 57 17.36 3.40 5.21
C VAL A 57 18.51 4.34 5.56
N GLU A 58 18.24 5.59 5.94
CA GLU A 58 19.27 6.57 6.34
C GLU A 58 20.10 6.10 7.54
N LEU A 59 19.50 5.33 8.47
CA LEU A 59 20.20 4.76 9.61
C LEU A 59 21.31 3.78 9.19
N TYR A 60 21.07 2.95 8.16
CA TYR A 60 22.00 1.90 7.74
C TYR A 60 22.78 2.25 6.46
N PHE A 61 22.26 3.16 5.65
CA PHE A 61 22.83 3.63 4.38
C PHE A 61 22.86 5.17 4.36
N PRO A 62 23.74 5.80 5.16
CA PRO A 62 23.84 7.25 5.23
C PRO A 62 24.39 7.91 3.95
N ASN A 63 24.94 7.14 3.01
CA ASN A 63 25.42 7.62 1.72
C ASN A 63 25.19 6.59 0.61
N ASP A 64 25.14 7.09 -0.63
CA ASP A 64 24.86 6.29 -1.83
C ASP A 64 25.98 5.28 -2.15
N ASP A 65 27.20 5.52 -1.68
CA ASP A 65 28.34 4.62 -1.90
C ASP A 65 28.09 3.25 -1.26
N LEU A 66 27.46 3.21 -0.09
CA LEU A 66 27.10 1.95 0.57
C LEU A 66 26.00 1.19 -0.18
N ILE A 67 25.10 1.89 -0.88
CA ILE A 67 24.04 1.26 -1.69
C ILE A 67 24.60 0.72 -3.00
N THR A 68 25.51 1.46 -3.64
CA THR A 68 26.09 1.09 -4.94
C THR A 68 27.10 -0.04 -4.83
N THR A 69 27.78 -0.16 -3.68
CA THR A 69 28.76 -1.22 -3.42
C THR A 69 28.17 -2.49 -2.80
N ASP A 70 26.95 -2.43 -2.25
CA ASP A 70 26.25 -3.58 -1.70
C ASP A 70 25.76 -4.53 -2.81
N THR A 71 26.40 -5.69 -2.90
CA THR A 71 26.07 -6.68 -3.93
C THR A 71 24.68 -7.26 -3.77
N GLU A 72 24.20 -7.44 -2.53
CA GLU A 72 22.89 -8.06 -2.26
C GLU A 72 21.74 -7.14 -2.68
N ILE A 73 21.84 -5.84 -2.37
CA ILE A 73 20.83 -4.84 -2.79
C ILE A 73 20.83 -4.68 -4.30
N GLN A 74 22.01 -4.63 -4.93
CA GLN A 74 22.12 -4.50 -6.38
C GLN A 74 21.59 -5.76 -7.10
N ASP A 75 21.85 -6.95 -6.57
CA ASP A 75 21.31 -8.21 -7.11
C ASP A 75 19.79 -8.29 -6.93
N TRP A 76 19.26 -7.89 -5.77
CA TRP A 76 17.82 -7.79 -5.56
C TRP A 76 17.17 -6.82 -6.55
N GLY A 77 17.76 -5.63 -6.74
CA GLY A 77 17.29 -4.65 -7.72
C GLY A 77 17.31 -5.18 -9.15
N ARG A 78 18.37 -5.92 -9.54
CA ARG A 78 18.45 -6.60 -10.85
C ARG A 78 17.35 -7.64 -11.02
N GLU A 79 17.08 -8.43 -9.99
CA GLU A 79 16.05 -9.48 -10.01
C GLU A 79 14.64 -8.90 -10.17
N LEU A 80 14.35 -7.74 -9.57
CA LEU A 80 13.07 -7.03 -9.75
C LEU A 80 12.83 -6.59 -11.21
N VAL A 81 13.89 -6.27 -11.96
CA VAL A 81 13.81 -5.75 -13.34
C VAL A 81 13.85 -6.88 -14.39
N ARG A 82 14.37 -8.05 -14.02
CA ARG A 82 14.51 -9.22 -14.90
C ARG A 82 13.16 -9.69 -15.44
N GLN A 83 13.14 -10.13 -16.70
CA GLN A 83 11.91 -10.61 -17.33
C GLN A 83 11.45 -11.94 -16.72
N ARG A 84 10.14 -12.19 -16.76
CA ARG A 84 9.52 -13.37 -16.15
C ARG A 84 10.00 -14.68 -16.75
N GLU A 85 10.23 -14.69 -18.05
CA GLU A 85 10.74 -15.83 -18.82
C GLU A 85 12.16 -16.21 -18.39
N ASP A 86 12.90 -15.24 -17.85
CA ASP A 86 14.27 -15.43 -17.35
C ASP A 86 14.33 -15.64 -15.82
N GLY A 87 13.19 -15.68 -15.12
CA GLY A 87 13.13 -15.91 -13.66
C GLY A 87 12.67 -14.73 -12.79
N GLY A 88 12.40 -13.54 -13.35
CA GLY A 88 11.95 -12.36 -12.59
C GLY A 88 10.44 -12.27 -12.33
N LEU A 89 9.96 -11.17 -11.72
CA LEU A 89 8.59 -11.06 -11.16
C LEU A 89 7.46 -10.72 -12.16
N GLY A 90 7.78 -10.12 -13.32
CA GLY A 90 6.95 -9.89 -14.53
C GLY A 90 5.40 -9.92 -14.48
N ILE A 91 4.74 -9.15 -13.62
CA ILE A 91 3.26 -9.15 -13.50
C ILE A 91 2.54 -8.72 -14.80
N LEU A 92 1.67 -9.61 -15.35
CA LEU A 92 0.35 -9.32 -15.97
C LEU A 92 -0.36 -10.56 -16.59
N ARG A 93 -1.70 -10.61 -16.52
CA ARG A 93 -2.60 -11.13 -17.58
C ARG A 93 -3.90 -10.30 -17.64
N PRO A 94 -4.50 -10.05 -18.82
CA PRO A 94 -5.77 -9.32 -18.95
C PRO A 94 -6.97 -10.27 -18.83
N VAL A 95 -8.02 -9.81 -18.13
CA VAL A 95 -9.35 -10.43 -18.16
C VAL A 95 -10.01 -10.09 -19.51
N ARG A 96 -10.61 -11.08 -20.18
CA ARG A 96 -11.29 -10.90 -21.48
C ARG A 96 -12.78 -10.64 -21.27
N MET A 97 -13.40 -9.91 -22.19
CA MET A 97 -14.84 -9.57 -22.16
C MET A 97 -15.75 -10.82 -22.07
N GLY A 98 -15.32 -11.96 -22.61
CA GLY A 98 -16.04 -13.24 -22.49
C GLY A 98 -16.12 -13.77 -21.05
N THR A 99 -15.14 -13.47 -20.20
CA THR A 99 -15.11 -13.90 -18.79
C THR A 99 -16.08 -13.08 -17.92
N ILE A 100 -16.34 -11.83 -18.30
CA ILE A 100 -17.21 -10.92 -17.52
C ILE A 100 -18.68 -11.36 -17.61
N LEU A 101 -19.11 -11.90 -18.76
CA LEU A 101 -20.49 -12.38 -18.96
C LEU A 101 -20.73 -13.75 -18.30
N GLU A 102 -19.70 -14.58 -18.14
CA GLU A 102 -19.75 -15.82 -17.34
C GLU A 102 -19.72 -15.55 -15.82
N MET A 103 -19.22 -14.38 -15.40
CA MET A 103 -19.17 -13.95 -13.99
C MET A 103 -20.47 -13.29 -13.51
N ILE A 104 -21.46 -13.06 -14.38
CA ILE A 104 -22.79 -12.65 -13.93
C ILE A 104 -23.42 -13.85 -13.22
N ALA A 105 -23.37 -13.80 -11.89
CA ALA A 105 -23.64 -14.91 -11.00
C ALA A 105 -25.01 -15.56 -11.25
N GLN A 106 -25.00 -16.83 -11.66
CA GLN A 106 -26.18 -17.68 -11.55
C GLN A 106 -26.47 -17.92 -10.06
N ARG A 107 -27.72 -18.23 -9.70
CA ARG A 107 -28.17 -18.35 -8.29
C ARG A 107 -27.32 -19.31 -7.46
N ASP A 108 -26.72 -20.33 -8.07
CA ASP A 108 -25.87 -21.33 -7.41
C ASP A 108 -24.40 -20.88 -7.24
N THR A 109 -23.97 -19.84 -7.95
CA THR A 109 -22.61 -19.28 -7.87
C THR A 109 -22.50 -18.21 -6.78
N LEU A 110 -23.62 -17.57 -6.42
CA LEU A 110 -23.66 -16.51 -5.40
C LEU A 110 -23.16 -16.97 -4.03
N PRO A 111 -23.55 -18.14 -3.48
CA PRO A 111 -23.03 -18.60 -2.19
C PRO A 111 -21.52 -18.86 -2.22
N LYS A 112 -21.00 -19.38 -3.35
CA LYS A 112 -19.56 -19.63 -3.54
C LYS A 112 -18.80 -18.32 -3.64
N LEU A 113 -19.33 -17.33 -4.36
CA LEU A 113 -18.76 -15.99 -4.43
C LEU A 113 -18.78 -15.33 -3.04
N MET A 114 -19.89 -15.41 -2.30
CA MET A 114 -19.95 -14.90 -0.92
C MET A 114 -18.94 -15.59 0.00
N TYR A 115 -18.75 -16.91 -0.14
CA TYR A 115 -17.76 -17.66 0.62
C TYR A 115 -16.33 -17.23 0.25
N ILE A 116 -16.01 -17.14 -1.04
CA ILE A 116 -14.70 -16.67 -1.51
C ILE A 116 -14.47 -15.23 -1.06
N THR A 117 -15.42 -14.32 -1.24
CA THR A 117 -15.33 -12.93 -0.76
C THR A 117 -15.12 -12.89 0.75
N LYS A 118 -15.84 -13.73 1.52
CA LYS A 118 -15.65 -13.84 2.97
C LYS A 118 -14.25 -14.32 3.33
N VAL A 119 -13.75 -15.35 2.67
CA VAL A 119 -12.40 -15.89 2.91
C VAL A 119 -11.34 -14.84 2.54
N LEU A 120 -11.46 -14.20 1.38
CA LEU A 120 -10.51 -13.20 0.90
C LEU A 120 -10.58 -11.87 1.68
N SER A 121 -11.67 -11.60 2.39
CA SER A 121 -11.81 -10.40 3.24
C SER A 121 -11.34 -10.64 4.68
N GLN A 122 -10.86 -11.84 5.02
CA GLN A 122 -10.36 -12.11 6.36
C GLN A 122 -9.01 -11.42 6.59
N LYS A 123 -8.89 -10.81 7.76
CA LYS A 123 -7.62 -10.30 8.25
C LYS A 123 -6.84 -11.44 8.90
N THR A 124 -5.74 -11.83 8.26
CA THR A 124 -4.93 -12.99 8.64
C THR A 124 -3.67 -12.63 9.42
N THR A 125 -3.19 -11.38 9.32
CA THR A 125 -2.02 -10.88 10.07
C THR A 125 -2.38 -9.75 11.02
N LYS A 126 -1.46 -9.43 11.93
CA LYS A 126 -1.55 -8.23 12.80
C LYS A 126 -1.69 -6.93 12.01
N SER A 127 -2.18 -5.89 12.71
CA SER A 127 -2.36 -4.54 12.17
C SER A 127 -1.04 -3.90 11.75
N LEU A 128 -1.12 -2.92 10.86
CA LEU A 128 0.03 -2.17 10.39
C LEU A 128 0.86 -1.62 11.56
N GLY A 129 2.17 -1.91 11.56
CA GLY A 129 3.12 -1.48 12.61
C GLY A 129 3.21 -2.41 13.83
N ASP A 130 2.31 -3.39 13.97
CA ASP A 130 2.41 -4.48 14.97
C ASP A 130 3.05 -5.72 14.34
N PHE A 131 4.39 -5.77 14.31
CA PHE A 131 5.12 -6.87 13.69
C PHE A 131 4.99 -8.18 14.47
N GLU A 132 4.71 -9.28 13.76
CA GLU A 132 4.52 -10.62 14.34
C GLU A 132 5.80 -11.20 14.95
N LYS A 133 6.95 -10.85 14.38
CA LYS A 133 8.28 -11.20 14.91
C LYS A 133 9.06 -9.94 15.18
N GLN A 134 9.56 -9.79 16.40
CA GLN A 134 10.42 -8.68 16.79
C GLN A 134 11.87 -9.03 16.44
N LEU A 135 12.25 -8.73 15.21
CA LEU A 135 13.61 -8.90 14.71
C LEU A 135 14.46 -7.62 14.82
N ILE A 136 13.81 -6.49 15.12
CA ILE A 136 14.44 -5.19 15.29
C ILE A 136 14.92 -5.08 16.75
N VAL A 137 16.23 -5.14 16.94
CA VAL A 137 16.89 -5.11 18.25
C VAL A 137 17.79 -3.89 18.46
N ASP A 138 18.21 -3.24 17.37
CA ASP A 138 19.02 -2.02 17.41
C ASP A 138 18.21 -0.89 18.08
N PRO A 139 18.68 -0.29 19.18
CA PRO A 139 17.96 0.77 19.88
C PRO A 139 17.56 1.95 19.00
N LEU A 140 18.38 2.30 18.00
CA LEU A 140 18.06 3.41 17.07
C LEU A 140 16.93 3.03 16.12
N ALA A 141 16.95 1.79 15.59
CA ALA A 141 15.89 1.27 14.76
C ALA A 141 14.59 1.06 15.54
N VAL A 142 14.66 0.61 16.80
CA VAL A 142 13.49 0.50 17.69
C VAL A 142 12.82 1.86 17.86
N LYS A 143 13.59 2.93 18.09
CA LYS A 143 13.04 4.28 18.21
C LYS A 143 12.31 4.72 16.94
N ILE A 144 12.87 4.42 15.76
CA ILE A 144 12.22 4.73 14.47
C ILE A 144 10.87 4.00 14.34
N VAL A 145 10.80 2.73 14.76
CA VAL A 145 9.56 1.95 14.76
C VAL A 145 8.54 2.51 15.75
N GLU A 146 8.96 2.96 16.93
CA GLU A 146 8.08 3.58 17.92
C GLU A 146 7.49 4.90 17.40
N GLU A 147 8.31 5.74 16.78
CA GLU A 147 7.84 6.98 16.11
C GLU A 147 6.83 6.66 15.00
N PHE A 148 7.08 5.61 14.20
CA PHE A 148 6.14 5.16 13.18
C PHE A 148 4.81 4.68 13.77
N ARG A 149 4.84 3.90 14.85
CA ARG A 149 3.63 3.46 15.57
C ARG A 149 2.83 4.63 16.11
N GLN A 150 3.50 5.63 16.69
CA GLN A 150 2.82 6.84 17.16
C GLN A 150 2.17 7.59 15.99
N THR A 151 2.87 7.74 14.87
CA THR A 151 2.34 8.37 13.66
C THR A 151 1.09 7.63 13.15
N LEU A 152 1.07 6.30 13.18
CA LEU A 152 -0.11 5.51 12.82
C LEU A 152 -1.27 5.71 13.80
N LEU A 153 -1.02 5.84 15.10
CA LEU A 153 -2.07 6.15 16.07
C LEU A 153 -2.70 7.52 15.78
N ASP A 154 -1.88 8.52 15.51
CA ASP A 154 -2.34 9.87 15.18
C ASP A 154 -3.17 9.88 13.88
N ILE A 155 -2.76 9.10 12.86
CA ILE A 155 -3.54 8.90 11.63
C ILE A 155 -4.89 8.23 11.93
N GLY A 156 -4.91 7.22 12.80
CA GLY A 156 -6.13 6.57 13.24
C GLY A 156 -7.13 7.57 13.82
N HIS A 157 -6.68 8.40 14.76
CA HIS A 157 -7.49 9.47 15.34
C HIS A 157 -8.01 10.46 14.28
N GLN A 158 -7.17 10.87 13.32
CA GLN A 158 -7.62 11.74 12.23
C GLN A 158 -8.70 11.09 11.35
N ILE A 159 -8.58 9.78 11.07
CA ILE A 159 -9.58 9.04 10.29
C ILE A 159 -10.88 8.91 11.08
N ASP A 160 -10.81 8.66 12.39
CA ASP A 160 -11.98 8.61 13.27
C ASP A 160 -12.74 9.95 13.27
N GLU A 161 -12.02 11.06 13.45
CA GLU A 161 -12.58 12.42 13.37
C GLU A 161 -13.26 12.69 12.01
N ARG A 162 -12.59 12.31 10.90
CA ARG A 162 -13.18 12.43 9.57
C ARG A 162 -14.45 11.59 9.44
N ASN A 163 -14.43 10.33 9.91
CA ASN A 163 -15.55 9.40 9.83
C ASN A 163 -16.80 9.88 10.59
N HIS A 164 -16.65 10.69 11.65
CA HIS A 164 -17.78 11.32 12.33
C HIS A 164 -18.55 12.32 11.45
N THR A 165 -17.90 12.90 10.44
CA THR A 165 -18.52 13.91 9.55
C THR A 165 -18.96 13.34 8.20
N ARG A 166 -18.50 12.13 7.83
CA ARG A 166 -18.81 11.48 6.55
C ARG A 166 -20.22 10.90 6.57
N THR A 167 -20.92 10.95 5.43
CA THR A 167 -22.22 10.28 5.28
C THR A 167 -22.11 8.77 5.47
N HIS A 168 -20.99 8.19 5.02
CA HIS A 168 -20.65 6.79 5.24
C HIS A 168 -19.19 6.73 5.73
N PRO A 169 -18.94 6.16 6.93
CA PRO A 169 -17.59 5.95 7.41
C PRO A 169 -16.76 5.14 6.41
N TYR A 170 -15.50 5.54 6.23
CA TYR A 170 -14.53 4.82 5.42
C TYR A 170 -13.48 4.21 6.35
N GLU A 171 -13.68 2.96 6.74
CA GLU A 171 -12.88 2.27 7.76
C GLU A 171 -11.71 1.46 7.18
N TRP A 172 -11.73 1.21 5.87
CA TRP A 172 -10.82 0.26 5.21
C TRP A 172 -9.34 0.67 5.28
N LEU A 173 -9.04 1.95 5.46
CA LEU A 173 -7.67 2.47 5.61
C LEU A 173 -7.36 2.91 7.04
N HIS A 174 -8.21 2.59 8.02
CA HIS A 174 -7.82 2.78 9.41
C HIS A 174 -6.61 1.88 9.73
N PRO A 175 -5.52 2.37 10.36
CA PRO A 175 -4.30 1.57 10.60
C PRO A 175 -4.55 0.25 11.33
N MET A 176 -5.57 0.20 12.20
CA MET A 176 -5.98 -1.04 12.87
C MET A 176 -6.71 -2.03 11.96
N ALA A 177 -7.27 -1.60 10.83
CA ALA A 177 -7.93 -2.47 9.86
C ALA A 177 -6.94 -3.05 8.84
N ILE A 178 -5.81 -2.38 8.59
CA ILE A 178 -4.82 -2.78 7.59
C ILE A 178 -3.92 -3.92 8.11
N PRO A 179 -3.81 -5.06 7.43
CA PRO A 179 -2.82 -6.10 7.74
C PRO A 179 -1.40 -5.68 7.31
N ASN A 180 -0.36 -6.11 8.05
CA ASN A 180 1.05 -5.87 7.66
C ASN A 180 1.45 -6.51 6.32
N ALA A 181 0.83 -7.63 5.93
CA ALA A 181 1.20 -8.36 4.73
C ALA A 181 -0.02 -8.97 4.03
N ILE A 182 0.09 -9.14 2.71
CA ILE A 182 -0.84 -9.95 1.93
C ILE A 182 -0.60 -11.41 2.32
N SER A 183 -1.56 -12.02 2.99
CA SER A 183 -1.45 -13.37 3.57
C SER A 183 -2.72 -14.21 3.37
N ILE A 184 -3.56 -13.79 2.42
CA ILE A 184 -4.79 -14.47 2.01
C ILE A 184 -4.57 -15.33 0.77
#